data_AF-A0A1C3KJE6-F1
#
_entry.id   AF-A0A1C3KJE6-F1
#
_cell.length_a   1.000
_cell.length_b   1.000
_cell.length_c   1.000
_cell.angle_alpha   90.00
_cell.angle_beta   90.00
_cell.angle_gamma   90.00
#
_symmetry.space_group_name_H-M   'P 1'
#
loop_
_entity.id
_entity.type
_entity.pdbx_description
1 polymer ?
#
loop_
_entity_poly.entity_id
_entity_poly.type
_entity_poly.pdbx_seq_one_letter_code
_entity_poly.pdbx_strand_id
1 'polypeptide(L)'
;MYNFCINSPYYEMVVENIKRVKDVKKIEDACNSFSNNACSFENESGKGNCIKFICMYKFLNEAYRTSSNNSILTHEDFDFLNYWLNVILKGKDIDASNCISEFDKVIETQVQDFISSKTKLRKRFHVIDPGNLENMELLYDLYDNSRNILNMMRGQDYPDEEKANEKTLEEENKCIKKESEENECEEKESEVKEKEKQRSCLDYTKDCSTKYKKAMDNCLNDNDDFYKALKAFKINYIAIEEENQDLKDCKSSPYFYLPEYDPVLERKQKKIMLIQNITTSLMVLLIIPLLYKFTPFGSFLREKIRMVKDKWVSQDQNGDELLSLSTDIEDDNSDNVEYNIGYYSGTN
;
A
#
# COMPACT_ATOMS: atom_id res chain seq x y z
N MET A 1 -5.49 -7.72 7.88
CA MET A 1 -5.57 -7.10 6.54
C MET A 1 -4.76 -7.87 5.52
N TYR A 2 -3.43 -7.98 5.64
CA TYR A 2 -2.59 -8.67 4.64
C TYR A 2 -2.31 -10.16 4.91
N ASN A 3 -2.71 -10.70 6.07
CA ASN A 3 -2.34 -12.05 6.50
C ASN A 3 -2.81 -13.15 5.54
N PHE A 4 -3.99 -13.00 4.93
CA PHE A 4 -4.53 -14.00 4.00
C PHE A 4 -3.64 -14.19 2.76
N CYS A 5 -2.85 -13.18 2.36
CA CYS A 5 -2.00 -13.25 1.17
C CYS A 5 -0.92 -14.33 1.28
N ILE A 6 -0.50 -14.71 2.50
CA ILE A 6 0.43 -15.83 2.74
C ILE A 6 -0.13 -17.15 2.17
N ASN A 7 -1.45 -17.29 2.21
CA ASN A 7 -2.19 -18.45 1.72
C ASN A 7 -2.67 -18.26 0.27
N SER A 8 -2.14 -17.30 -0.50
CA SER A 8 -2.57 -17.10 -1.89
C SER A 8 -2.52 -18.37 -2.76
N PRO A 9 -1.51 -19.28 -2.66
CA PRO A 9 -1.52 -20.49 -3.48
C PRO A 9 -2.68 -21.44 -3.12
N TYR A 10 -3.12 -21.44 -1.85
CA TYR A 10 -4.29 -22.20 -1.43
C TYR A 10 -5.56 -21.61 -2.04
N TYR A 11 -5.67 -20.29 -2.06
CA TYR A 11 -6.84 -19.61 -2.65
C TYR A 11 -6.87 -19.70 -4.18
N GLU A 12 -5.73 -19.71 -4.87
CA GLU A 12 -5.69 -20.04 -6.30
C GLU A 12 -6.23 -21.45 -6.58
N MET A 13 -5.79 -22.44 -5.79
CA MET A 13 -6.35 -23.80 -5.87
C MET A 13 -7.87 -23.79 -5.64
N VAL A 14 -8.39 -22.97 -4.71
CA VAL A 14 -9.84 -22.83 -4.50
C VAL A 14 -10.52 -22.29 -5.77
N VAL A 15 -10.00 -21.20 -6.35
CA VAL A 15 -10.51 -20.57 -7.57
C VAL A 15 -10.56 -21.56 -8.74
N GLU A 16 -9.52 -22.37 -8.92
CA GLU A 16 -9.45 -23.40 -9.97
C GLU A 16 -10.43 -24.56 -9.74
N ASN A 17 -10.72 -24.88 -8.48
CA ASN A 17 -11.51 -26.06 -8.11
C ASN A 17 -13.00 -25.79 -7.87
N ILE A 18 -13.46 -24.53 -7.97
CA ILE A 18 -14.89 -24.20 -7.85
C ILE A 18 -15.78 -24.96 -8.84
N LYS A 19 -15.22 -25.42 -9.97
CA LYS A 19 -15.93 -26.26 -10.97
C LYS A 19 -16.44 -27.59 -10.41
N ARG A 20 -15.85 -28.08 -9.31
CA ARG A 20 -16.21 -29.35 -8.66
C ARG A 20 -17.37 -29.22 -7.66
N VAL A 21 -17.85 -28.00 -7.41
CA VAL A 21 -18.91 -27.70 -6.45
C VAL A 21 -20.27 -28.19 -6.96
N LYS A 22 -21.02 -28.91 -6.11
CA LYS A 22 -22.37 -29.42 -6.41
C LYS A 22 -23.46 -28.38 -6.07
N ASP A 23 -24.71 -28.69 -6.42
CA ASP A 23 -25.91 -27.86 -6.16
C ASP A 23 -25.92 -26.48 -6.83
N VAL A 24 -25.30 -26.38 -8.02
CA VAL A 24 -25.18 -25.14 -8.79
C VAL A 24 -26.54 -24.46 -9.02
N LYS A 25 -27.62 -25.22 -9.21
CA LYS A 25 -28.97 -24.65 -9.41
C LYS A 25 -29.41 -23.75 -8.25
N LYS A 26 -29.18 -24.15 -6.99
CA LYS A 26 -29.54 -23.31 -5.83
C LYS A 26 -28.68 -22.04 -5.77
N ILE A 27 -27.43 -22.14 -6.21
CA ILE A 27 -26.50 -21.02 -6.30
C ILE A 27 -26.95 -20.05 -7.39
N GLU A 28 -27.34 -20.55 -8.55
CA GLU A 28 -27.90 -19.76 -9.65
C GLU A 28 -29.18 -19.04 -9.22
N ASP A 29 -30.11 -19.74 -8.58
CA ASP A 29 -31.36 -19.15 -8.07
C ASP A 29 -31.06 -18.03 -7.06
N ALA A 30 -30.10 -18.23 -6.16
CA ALA A 30 -29.65 -17.20 -5.24
C ALA A 30 -29.01 -16.00 -5.97
N CYS A 31 -28.20 -16.25 -6.99
CA CYS A 31 -27.60 -15.19 -7.81
C CYS A 31 -28.62 -14.44 -8.66
N ASN A 32 -29.68 -15.10 -9.13
CA ASN A 32 -30.76 -14.46 -9.89
C ASN A 32 -31.60 -13.50 -9.03
N SER A 33 -31.56 -13.66 -7.71
CA SER A 33 -32.27 -12.77 -6.78
C SER A 33 -31.55 -11.43 -6.53
N PHE A 34 -30.32 -11.26 -7.00
CA PHE A 34 -29.59 -9.99 -6.85
C PHE A 34 -30.37 -8.87 -7.55
N SER A 35 -30.63 -7.79 -6.82
CA SER A 35 -31.30 -6.62 -7.36
C SER A 35 -30.47 -6.00 -8.48
N ASN A 36 -31.08 -5.95 -9.68
CA ASN A 36 -30.58 -5.36 -10.92
C ASN A 36 -29.84 -4.01 -10.78
N ASN A 37 -30.11 -3.24 -9.73
CA ASN A 37 -29.65 -1.86 -9.60
C ASN A 37 -28.39 -1.68 -8.72
N ALA A 38 -28.03 -2.66 -7.87
CA ALA A 38 -26.99 -2.45 -6.85
C ALA A 38 -25.59 -2.87 -7.30
N CYS A 39 -25.52 -3.90 -8.14
CA CYS A 39 -24.34 -4.37 -8.82
C CYS A 39 -24.73 -4.49 -10.29
N SER A 40 -23.92 -4.03 -11.26
CA SER A 40 -24.20 -4.24 -12.70
C SER A 40 -24.04 -5.71 -13.10
N PHE A 41 -24.83 -6.59 -12.49
CA PHE A 41 -24.83 -8.04 -12.70
C PHE A 41 -25.86 -8.52 -13.72
N GLU A 42 -26.56 -7.58 -14.35
CA GLU A 42 -27.49 -7.86 -15.44
C GLU A 42 -26.81 -8.52 -16.65
N ASN A 43 -25.50 -8.28 -16.85
CA ASN A 43 -24.73 -8.92 -17.91
C ASN A 43 -24.24 -10.31 -17.48
N GLU A 44 -24.11 -11.25 -18.42
CA GLU A 44 -23.65 -12.63 -18.17
C GLU A 44 -22.36 -12.70 -17.31
N SER A 45 -21.46 -11.73 -17.48
CA SER A 45 -20.23 -11.60 -16.70
C SER A 45 -20.48 -11.40 -15.20
N GLY A 46 -21.48 -10.61 -14.84
CA GLY A 46 -21.79 -10.28 -13.46
C GLY A 46 -22.48 -11.40 -12.70
N LYS A 47 -23.48 -12.03 -13.31
CA LYS A 47 -24.07 -13.28 -12.84
C LYS A 47 -23.00 -14.37 -12.66
N GLY A 48 -22.08 -14.50 -13.62
CA GLY A 48 -20.95 -15.41 -13.52
C GLY A 48 -20.06 -15.15 -12.29
N ASN A 49 -19.79 -13.88 -11.97
CA ASN A 49 -18.99 -13.52 -10.79
C ASN A 49 -19.70 -13.82 -9.47
N CYS A 50 -21.03 -13.62 -9.38
CA CYS A 50 -21.81 -14.04 -8.22
C CYS A 50 -21.70 -15.57 -8.00
N ILE A 51 -21.89 -16.34 -9.07
CA ILE A 51 -21.83 -17.82 -9.00
C ILE A 51 -20.43 -18.25 -8.54
N LYS A 52 -19.36 -17.69 -9.13
CA LYS A 52 -17.98 -17.98 -8.70
C LYS A 52 -17.76 -17.68 -7.22
N PHE A 53 -18.22 -16.52 -6.74
CA PHE A 53 -18.09 -16.13 -5.35
C PHE A 53 -18.76 -17.12 -4.40
N ILE A 54 -20.03 -17.48 -4.66
CA ILE A 54 -20.78 -18.41 -3.81
C ILE A 54 -20.15 -19.82 -3.88
N CYS A 55 -19.65 -20.24 -5.05
CA CYS A 55 -18.94 -21.52 -5.16
C CYS A 55 -17.63 -21.53 -4.36
N MET A 56 -16.84 -20.46 -4.36
CA MET A 56 -15.65 -20.36 -3.49
C MET A 56 -16.04 -20.42 -2.02
N TYR A 57 -17.06 -19.66 -1.62
CA TYR A 57 -17.58 -19.67 -0.24
C TYR A 57 -18.01 -21.08 0.18
N LYS A 58 -18.75 -21.78 -0.69
CA LYS A 58 -19.16 -23.18 -0.45
C LYS A 58 -17.97 -24.11 -0.36
N PHE A 59 -17.03 -24.02 -1.29
CA PHE A 59 -15.84 -24.86 -1.34
C PHE A 59 -15.01 -24.71 -0.05
N LEU A 60 -14.73 -23.47 0.35
CA LEU A 60 -14.00 -23.17 1.59
C LEU A 60 -14.73 -23.73 2.81
N ASN A 61 -16.05 -23.57 2.88
CA ASN A 61 -16.84 -24.12 3.98
C ASN A 61 -16.87 -25.66 3.97
N GLU A 62 -16.84 -26.32 2.80
CA GLU A 62 -16.86 -27.77 2.71
C GLU A 62 -15.48 -28.42 2.91
N ALA A 63 -14.40 -27.75 2.52
CA ALA A 63 -13.03 -28.23 2.64
C ALA A 63 -12.63 -28.58 4.09
N TYR A 64 -13.19 -27.87 5.08
CA TYR A 64 -12.90 -28.08 6.51
C TYR A 64 -13.78 -29.15 7.19
N ARG A 65 -14.62 -29.91 6.46
CA ARG A 65 -15.57 -30.89 7.04
C ARG A 65 -14.96 -32.24 7.48
N THR A 66 -13.76 -32.26 8.07
CA THR A 66 -13.23 -33.48 8.70
C THR A 66 -13.66 -33.61 10.17
N SER A 67 -14.39 -34.69 10.46
CA SER A 67 -14.73 -35.29 11.77
C SER A 67 -15.49 -34.47 12.83
N SER A 68 -15.47 -33.14 12.80
CA SER A 68 -16.36 -32.32 13.63
C SER A 68 -17.44 -31.74 12.72
N ASN A 69 -18.72 -31.90 13.07
CA ASN A 69 -19.87 -31.43 12.28
C ASN A 69 -19.99 -29.88 12.22
N ASN A 70 -18.87 -29.16 12.34
CA ASN A 70 -18.77 -27.71 12.38
C ASN A 70 -17.70 -27.26 11.38
N SER A 71 -18.08 -26.97 10.13
CA SER A 71 -17.23 -26.18 9.25
C SER A 71 -17.28 -24.71 9.70
N ILE A 72 -16.12 -24.10 9.91
CA ILE A 72 -15.97 -22.71 10.34
C ILE A 72 -14.96 -22.08 9.40
N LEU A 73 -15.42 -21.25 8.47
CA LEU A 73 -14.57 -20.34 7.70
C LEU A 73 -13.71 -19.51 8.66
N THR A 74 -12.42 -19.44 8.38
CA THR A 74 -11.45 -18.67 9.17
C THR A 74 -11.59 -17.18 8.90
N HIS A 75 -10.94 -16.34 9.71
CA HIS A 75 -10.89 -14.91 9.45
C HIS A 75 -10.18 -14.60 8.13
N GLU A 76 -9.13 -15.37 7.82
CA GLU A 76 -8.35 -15.29 6.59
C GLU A 76 -9.20 -15.63 5.36
N ASP A 77 -10.10 -16.62 5.47
CA ASP A 77 -11.01 -16.97 4.36
C ASP A 77 -11.99 -15.83 4.06
N PHE A 78 -12.50 -15.16 5.08
CA PHE A 78 -13.34 -13.97 4.90
C PHE A 78 -12.55 -12.80 4.33
N ASP A 79 -11.31 -12.57 4.79
CA ASP A 79 -10.43 -11.54 4.26
C ASP A 79 -10.15 -11.79 2.76
N PHE A 80 -9.89 -13.04 2.37
CA PHE A 80 -9.74 -13.43 0.96
C PHE A 80 -11.00 -13.18 0.14
N LEU A 81 -12.17 -13.63 0.61
CA LEU A 81 -13.43 -13.42 -0.10
C LEU A 81 -13.73 -11.92 -0.26
N ASN A 82 -13.48 -11.11 0.78
CA ASN A 82 -13.63 -9.67 0.71
C ASN A 82 -12.68 -9.04 -0.32
N TYR A 83 -11.41 -9.45 -0.31
CA TYR A 83 -10.41 -9.05 -1.29
C TYR A 83 -10.87 -9.39 -2.71
N TRP A 84 -11.25 -10.64 -2.97
CA TRP A 84 -11.65 -11.09 -4.29
C TRP A 84 -12.85 -10.30 -4.82
N LEU A 85 -13.85 -10.07 -3.97
CA LEU A 85 -15.01 -9.27 -4.34
C LEU A 85 -14.62 -7.82 -4.70
N ASN A 86 -13.74 -7.19 -3.92
CA ASN A 86 -13.25 -5.85 -4.22
C ASN A 86 -12.44 -5.78 -5.52
N VAL A 87 -11.62 -6.80 -5.84
CA VAL A 87 -10.92 -6.91 -7.13
C VAL A 87 -11.91 -6.97 -8.30
N ILE A 88 -12.99 -7.76 -8.17
CA ILE A 88 -14.01 -7.86 -9.21
C ILE A 88 -14.79 -6.54 -9.40
N LEU A 89 -14.95 -5.74 -8.34
CA LEU A 89 -15.66 -4.46 -8.38
C LEU A 89 -14.75 -3.29 -8.83
N LYS A 90 -13.42 -3.48 -8.78
CA LYS A 90 -12.43 -2.47 -9.14
C LYS A 90 -12.63 -1.95 -10.57
N GLY A 91 -12.66 -0.63 -10.71
CA GLY A 91 -12.71 0.05 -12.01
C GLY A 91 -14.05 -0.05 -12.75
N LYS A 92 -15.09 -0.59 -12.12
CA LYS A 92 -16.46 -0.61 -12.67
C LYS A 92 -17.23 0.63 -12.23
N ASP A 93 -18.14 1.10 -13.07
CA ASP A 93 -19.10 2.16 -12.73
C ASP A 93 -20.23 1.60 -11.84
N ILE A 94 -19.82 1.00 -10.72
CA ILE A 94 -20.69 0.32 -9.75
C ILE A 94 -20.43 0.96 -8.39
N ASP A 95 -21.51 1.23 -7.65
CA ASP A 95 -21.40 1.53 -6.22
C ASP A 95 -20.97 0.27 -5.47
N ALA A 96 -19.65 0.14 -5.24
CA ALA A 96 -19.07 -1.00 -4.56
C ALA A 96 -19.64 -1.17 -3.15
N SER A 97 -20.00 -0.09 -2.45
CA SER A 97 -20.56 -0.18 -1.11
C SER A 97 -21.96 -0.78 -1.14
N ASN A 98 -22.80 -0.32 -2.06
CA ASN A 98 -24.14 -0.87 -2.24
C ASN A 98 -24.06 -2.34 -2.67
N CYS A 99 -23.18 -2.65 -3.62
CA CYS A 99 -23.01 -4.01 -4.10
C CYS A 99 -22.55 -5.00 -3.02
N ILE A 100 -21.54 -4.62 -2.23
CA ILE A 100 -21.07 -5.43 -1.10
C ILE A 100 -22.18 -5.63 -0.07
N SER A 101 -22.98 -4.60 0.22
CA SER A 101 -24.12 -4.72 1.13
C SER A 101 -25.19 -5.69 0.63
N GLU A 102 -25.44 -5.75 -0.68
CA GLU A 102 -26.37 -6.73 -1.25
C GLU A 102 -25.81 -8.16 -1.20
N PHE A 103 -24.50 -8.35 -1.43
CA PHE A 103 -23.85 -9.65 -1.23
C PHE A 103 -24.00 -10.16 0.19
N ASP A 104 -23.73 -9.31 1.18
CA ASP A 104 -23.91 -9.66 2.60
C ASP A 104 -25.35 -10.15 2.86
N LYS A 105 -26.36 -9.45 2.34
CA LYS A 105 -27.78 -9.84 2.51
C LYS A 105 -28.10 -11.18 1.87
N VAL A 106 -27.70 -11.41 0.63
CA VAL A 106 -27.98 -12.67 -0.09
C VAL A 106 -27.29 -13.84 0.60
N ILE A 107 -26.04 -13.63 1.01
CA ILE A 107 -25.27 -14.64 1.73
C ILE A 107 -25.96 -15.00 3.06
N GLU A 108 -26.37 -13.99 3.84
CA GLU A 108 -27.04 -14.19 5.14
C GLU A 108 -28.42 -14.85 5.04
N THR A 109 -29.16 -14.60 3.95
CA THR A 109 -30.57 -15.03 3.82
C THR A 109 -30.72 -16.31 3.02
N GLN A 110 -30.13 -16.39 1.83
CA GLN A 110 -30.42 -17.46 0.88
C GLN A 110 -29.34 -18.54 0.88
N VAL A 111 -28.08 -18.14 1.09
CA VAL A 111 -26.95 -19.06 1.01
C VAL A 111 -26.77 -19.83 2.32
N GLN A 112 -26.97 -19.21 3.48
CA GLN A 112 -26.98 -19.90 4.78
C GLN A 112 -28.01 -21.02 4.87
N ASP A 113 -29.13 -20.91 4.14
CA ASP A 113 -30.20 -21.91 4.15
C ASP A 113 -29.77 -23.25 3.55
N PHE A 114 -28.81 -23.27 2.62
CA PHE A 114 -28.30 -24.51 2.02
C PHE A 114 -26.80 -24.75 2.25
N ILE A 115 -26.06 -23.77 2.74
CA ILE A 115 -24.69 -23.93 3.23
C ILE A 115 -24.74 -23.87 4.75
N SER A 116 -24.69 -25.05 5.39
CA SER A 116 -24.74 -25.21 6.85
C SER A 116 -23.50 -24.64 7.55
N SER A 117 -23.27 -23.32 7.45
CA SER A 117 -22.23 -22.62 8.18
C SER A 117 -22.79 -22.17 9.53
N LYS A 118 -22.01 -22.34 10.61
CA LYS A 118 -22.38 -21.78 11.92
C LYS A 118 -21.87 -20.34 12.10
N THR A 119 -21.01 -19.87 11.20
CA THR A 119 -20.40 -18.55 11.31
C THR A 119 -21.34 -17.50 10.72
N LYS A 120 -21.93 -16.68 11.58
CA LYS A 120 -22.71 -15.52 11.13
C LYS A 120 -21.78 -14.56 10.37
N LEU A 121 -22.13 -14.28 9.11
CA LEU A 121 -21.40 -13.40 8.20
C LEU A 121 -21.55 -11.91 8.49
N ARG A 122 -22.27 -11.54 9.54
CA ARG A 122 -22.69 -10.15 9.77
C ARG A 122 -21.52 -9.17 9.72
N LYS A 123 -21.53 -8.33 8.67
CA LYS A 123 -20.58 -7.24 8.39
C LYS A 123 -19.13 -7.72 8.20
N ARG A 124 -18.92 -8.81 7.46
CA ARG A 124 -17.57 -9.29 7.10
C ARG A 124 -17.03 -8.62 5.85
N PHE A 125 -17.89 -8.29 4.89
CA PHE A 125 -17.47 -7.63 3.66
C PHE A 125 -17.57 -6.11 3.76
N HIS A 126 -16.61 -5.42 3.15
CA HIS A 126 -16.53 -3.96 3.16
C HIS A 126 -15.69 -3.47 1.98
N VAL A 127 -15.91 -2.22 1.58
CA VAL A 127 -15.08 -1.56 0.56
C VAL A 127 -13.67 -1.39 1.11
N ILE A 128 -12.70 -1.96 0.39
CA ILE A 128 -11.28 -1.81 0.71
C ILE A 128 -10.78 -0.53 0.05
N ASP A 129 -10.00 0.26 0.78
CA ASP A 129 -9.33 1.44 0.21
C ASP A 129 -8.52 1.03 -1.04
N PRO A 130 -8.62 1.77 -2.17
CA PRO A 130 -7.96 1.38 -3.42
C PRO A 130 -6.44 1.18 -3.30
N GLY A 131 -5.75 1.98 -2.47
CA GLY A 131 -4.32 1.81 -2.24
C GLY A 131 -4.00 0.53 -1.46
N ASN A 132 -4.81 0.24 -0.44
CA ASN A 132 -4.71 -1.04 0.29
C ASN A 132 -5.05 -2.24 -0.60
N LEU A 133 -6.03 -2.12 -1.51
CA LEU A 133 -6.39 -3.16 -2.46
C LEU A 133 -5.24 -3.45 -3.44
N GLU A 134 -4.63 -2.41 -4.02
CA GLU A 134 -3.46 -2.57 -4.89
C GLU A 134 -2.29 -3.24 -4.15
N ASN A 135 -2.07 -2.86 -2.89
CA ASN A 135 -1.05 -3.48 -2.05
C ASN A 135 -1.36 -4.97 -1.77
N MET A 136 -2.62 -5.33 -1.54
CA MET A 136 -3.04 -6.73 -1.41
C MET A 136 -2.80 -7.52 -2.69
N GLU A 137 -3.18 -6.97 -3.86
CA GLU A 137 -2.94 -7.61 -5.17
C GLU A 137 -1.44 -7.91 -5.37
N LEU A 138 -0.58 -6.92 -5.09
CA LEU A 138 0.87 -7.11 -5.19
C LEU A 138 1.38 -8.21 -4.25
N LEU A 139 0.95 -8.21 -2.98
CA LEU A 139 1.42 -9.20 -2.01
C LEU A 139 0.89 -10.61 -2.33
N TYR A 140 -0.36 -10.70 -2.76
CA TYR A 140 -1.00 -11.95 -3.16
C TYR A 140 -0.24 -12.61 -4.31
N ASP A 141 0.06 -11.84 -5.36
CA ASP A 141 0.83 -12.29 -6.51
C ASP A 141 2.27 -12.68 -6.15
N LEU A 142 2.89 -11.97 -5.20
CA LEU A 142 4.24 -12.28 -4.73
C LEU A 142 4.30 -13.67 -4.08
N TYR A 143 3.35 -13.96 -3.18
CA TYR A 143 3.27 -15.29 -2.55
C TYR A 143 2.96 -16.39 -3.58
N ASP A 144 2.07 -16.13 -4.54
CA ASP A 144 1.75 -17.11 -5.58
C ASP A 144 2.95 -17.41 -6.48
N ASN A 145 3.60 -16.36 -7.01
CA ASN A 145 4.81 -16.49 -7.79
C ASN A 145 5.91 -17.24 -7.02
N SER A 146 6.11 -16.91 -5.74
CA SER A 146 7.12 -17.58 -4.91
C SER A 146 6.84 -19.07 -4.77
N ARG A 147 5.55 -19.46 -4.67
CA ARG A 147 5.18 -20.87 -4.58
C ARG A 147 5.38 -21.59 -5.90
N ASN A 148 5.04 -20.95 -7.02
CA ASN A 148 5.27 -21.50 -8.35
C ASN A 148 6.76 -21.72 -8.63
N ILE A 149 7.62 -20.75 -8.27
CA ILE A 149 9.08 -20.90 -8.34
C ILE A 149 9.54 -22.10 -7.50
N LEU A 150 9.09 -22.21 -6.24
CA LEU A 150 9.46 -23.32 -5.37
C LEU A 150 9.01 -24.69 -5.94
N ASN A 151 7.79 -24.77 -6.47
CA ASN A 151 7.28 -25.99 -7.09
C ASN A 151 8.13 -26.39 -8.31
N MET A 152 8.49 -25.44 -9.17
CA MET A 152 9.39 -25.67 -10.31
C MET A 152 10.77 -26.16 -9.87
N MET A 153 11.37 -25.51 -8.87
CA MET A 153 12.66 -25.91 -8.30
C MET A 153 12.65 -27.35 -7.78
N ARG A 154 11.54 -27.76 -7.15
CA ARG A 154 11.33 -29.12 -6.63
C ARG A 154 10.86 -30.13 -7.70
N GLY A 155 10.61 -29.69 -8.93
CA GLY A 155 10.01 -30.53 -9.97
C GLY A 155 8.60 -31.01 -9.63
N GLN A 156 7.91 -30.27 -8.76
CA GLN A 156 6.50 -30.43 -8.41
C GLN A 156 5.60 -29.61 -9.32
N ASP A 157 6.09 -29.23 -10.51
CA ASP A 157 5.24 -28.77 -11.60
C ASP A 157 4.16 -29.82 -11.77
N TYR A 158 2.93 -29.50 -11.39
CA TYR A 158 1.78 -30.25 -11.87
C TYR A 158 1.87 -30.15 -13.40
N PRO A 159 2.11 -31.25 -14.13
CA PRO A 159 1.70 -31.23 -15.51
C PRO A 159 0.21 -30.89 -15.50
N ASP A 160 -0.21 -29.95 -16.33
CA ASP A 160 -1.60 -29.86 -16.79
C ASP A 160 -1.96 -31.22 -17.43
N GLU A 161 -2.17 -32.26 -16.62
CA GLU A 161 -2.57 -33.60 -17.04
C GLU A 161 -4.03 -33.63 -17.54
N GLU A 162 -4.60 -32.46 -17.85
CA GLU A 162 -5.92 -32.30 -18.44
C GLU A 162 -5.91 -31.60 -19.81
N LYS A 163 -4.76 -31.51 -20.50
CA LYS A 163 -4.69 -31.06 -21.91
C LYS A 163 -4.32 -32.16 -22.92
N ALA A 164 -4.18 -33.42 -22.49
CA ALA A 164 -3.98 -34.57 -23.38
C ALA A 164 -5.22 -35.47 -23.58
N ASN A 165 -6.32 -35.22 -22.86
CA ASN A 165 -7.56 -35.99 -22.96
C ASN A 165 -8.72 -35.18 -23.56
N GLU A 166 -8.43 -34.25 -24.46
CA GLU A 166 -9.40 -33.56 -25.30
C GLU A 166 -9.95 -34.50 -26.41
N LYS A 167 -10.55 -35.61 -25.96
CA LYS A 167 -11.39 -36.50 -26.79
C LYS A 167 -12.68 -36.94 -26.09
N THR A 168 -13.00 -36.34 -24.94
CA THR A 168 -14.29 -36.55 -24.22
C THR A 168 -15.03 -35.24 -23.92
N LEU A 169 -14.57 -34.10 -24.42
CA LEU A 169 -15.23 -32.81 -24.26
C LEU A 169 -16.27 -32.56 -25.37
N GLU A 170 -17.41 -33.23 -25.26
CA GLU A 170 -18.68 -32.72 -25.80
C GLU A 170 -19.80 -32.65 -24.75
N GLU A 171 -19.56 -33.05 -23.48
CA GLU A 171 -20.64 -33.10 -22.47
C GLU A 171 -20.43 -32.24 -21.19
N GLU A 172 -19.32 -31.52 -21.00
CA GLU A 172 -19.04 -30.82 -19.72
C GLU A 172 -18.81 -29.29 -19.80
N ASN A 173 -19.46 -28.60 -20.73
CA ASN A 173 -19.65 -27.14 -20.62
C ASN A 173 -20.99 -26.79 -19.94
N LYS A 174 -21.23 -27.36 -18.75
CA LYS A 174 -22.48 -27.11 -17.98
C LYS A 174 -22.52 -25.73 -17.30
N CYS A 175 -21.43 -24.95 -17.30
CA CYS A 175 -21.40 -23.62 -16.69
C CYS A 175 -21.47 -22.43 -17.65
N ILE A 176 -21.60 -22.62 -18.97
CA ILE A 176 -21.95 -21.50 -19.88
C ILE A 176 -22.87 -22.02 -20.98
N LYS A 177 -24.06 -21.40 -21.09
CA LYS A 177 -25.20 -21.60 -22.02
C LYS A 177 -26.26 -22.65 -21.66
N LYS A 178 -27.49 -22.15 -21.45
CA LYS A 178 -28.69 -22.49 -22.22
C LYS A 178 -29.79 -21.44 -21.95
N GLU A 179 -30.07 -20.59 -22.94
CA GLU A 179 -31.37 -19.95 -23.11
C GLU A 179 -32.19 -20.70 -24.17
N SER A 180 -33.49 -20.47 -24.08
CA SER A 180 -34.63 -21.22 -24.60
C SER A 180 -34.74 -21.36 -26.12
N GLU A 181 -35.52 -22.37 -26.50
CA GLU A 181 -35.92 -22.80 -27.83
C GLU A 181 -36.48 -21.66 -28.70
N GLU A 182 -35.88 -21.42 -29.87
CA GLU A 182 -36.49 -21.54 -31.21
C GLU A 182 -35.43 -21.32 -32.32
N ASN A 183 -35.69 -21.91 -33.49
CA ASN A 183 -34.76 -22.26 -34.57
C ASN A 183 -34.04 -21.09 -35.26
N GLU A 184 -32.76 -21.28 -35.62
CA GLU A 184 -32.13 -21.08 -36.96
C GLU A 184 -30.60 -20.89 -36.80
N CYS A 185 -29.80 -21.78 -37.39
CA CYS A 185 -28.33 -21.76 -37.29
C CYS A 185 -27.73 -20.79 -38.31
N GLU A 186 -27.26 -19.62 -37.86
CA GLU A 186 -26.31 -18.80 -38.60
C GLU A 186 -24.91 -18.90 -37.98
N GLU A 187 -23.95 -19.23 -38.84
CA GLU A 187 -22.53 -19.44 -38.59
C GLU A 187 -21.86 -18.14 -38.11
N LYS A 188 -21.35 -18.09 -36.87
CA LYS A 188 -20.50 -16.98 -36.39
C LYS A 188 -19.21 -17.49 -35.73
N GLU A 189 -18.15 -17.33 -36.52
CA GLU A 189 -16.77 -16.96 -36.20
C GLU A 189 -16.19 -17.50 -34.90
N SER A 190 -15.33 -18.50 -35.04
CA SER A 190 -14.52 -19.11 -33.99
C SER A 190 -13.58 -18.10 -33.34
N GLU A 191 -13.89 -17.72 -32.10
CA GLU A 191 -12.96 -17.01 -31.22
C GLU A 191 -11.79 -17.96 -30.87
N VAL A 192 -10.60 -17.62 -31.37
CA VAL A 192 -9.37 -18.39 -31.19
C VAL A 192 -9.02 -18.42 -29.70
N LYS A 193 -9.21 -19.56 -29.04
CA LYS A 193 -8.64 -19.82 -27.70
C LYS A 193 -7.12 -19.76 -27.80
N GLU A 194 -6.54 -18.66 -27.33
CA GLU A 194 -5.10 -18.52 -27.18
C GLU A 194 -4.62 -19.56 -26.17
N LYS A 195 -3.77 -20.49 -26.62
CA LYS A 195 -3.16 -21.50 -25.73
C LYS A 195 -2.25 -20.76 -24.76
N GLU A 196 -2.65 -20.64 -23.49
CA GLU A 196 -1.78 -20.11 -22.44
C GLU A 196 -0.47 -20.89 -22.42
N LYS A 197 0.61 -20.20 -22.76
CA LYS A 197 1.96 -20.72 -22.74
C LYS A 197 2.33 -21.01 -21.29
N GLN A 198 2.76 -22.24 -21.00
CA GLN A 198 3.27 -22.60 -19.69
C GLN A 198 4.39 -21.63 -19.30
N ARG A 199 4.18 -20.88 -18.21
CA ARG A 199 5.16 -19.94 -17.68
C ARG A 199 6.42 -20.68 -17.28
N SER A 200 7.58 -20.10 -17.54
CA SER A 200 8.89 -20.64 -17.16
C SER A 200 9.35 -20.07 -15.82
N CYS A 201 10.40 -20.65 -15.23
CA CYS A 201 11.03 -20.06 -14.04
C CYS A 201 11.53 -18.64 -14.29
N LEU A 202 11.98 -18.33 -15.51
CA LEU A 202 12.36 -16.96 -15.89
C LEU A 202 11.15 -16.01 -15.82
N ASP A 203 9.98 -16.45 -16.27
CA ASP A 203 8.76 -15.62 -16.25
C ASP A 203 8.32 -15.33 -14.81
N TYR A 204 8.24 -16.37 -13.96
CA TYR A 204 7.85 -16.21 -12.57
C TYR A 204 8.83 -15.40 -11.74
N THR A 205 10.14 -15.64 -11.88
CA THR A 205 11.18 -14.87 -11.15
C THR A 205 11.19 -13.41 -11.59
N LYS A 206 11.04 -13.13 -12.89
CA LYS A 206 10.95 -11.76 -13.41
C LYS A 206 9.71 -11.04 -12.91
N ASP A 207 8.54 -11.69 -12.94
CA ASP A 207 7.29 -11.11 -12.44
C ASP A 207 7.38 -10.83 -10.94
N CYS A 208 7.85 -11.80 -10.16
CA CYS A 208 8.07 -11.67 -8.72
C CYS A 208 9.00 -10.50 -8.38
N SER A 209 10.18 -10.43 -9.02
CA SER A 209 11.15 -9.35 -8.78
C SER A 209 10.60 -7.97 -9.16
N THR A 210 9.89 -7.88 -10.29
CA THR A 210 9.28 -6.63 -10.76
C THR A 210 8.18 -6.14 -9.81
N LYS A 211 7.27 -7.04 -9.41
CA LYS A 211 6.19 -6.74 -8.46
C LYS A 211 6.74 -6.41 -7.08
N TYR A 212 7.79 -7.10 -6.62
CA TYR A 212 8.43 -6.82 -5.34
C TYR A 212 9.00 -5.40 -5.30
N LYS A 213 9.71 -5.00 -6.36
CA LYS A 213 10.22 -3.63 -6.48
C LYS A 213 9.09 -2.60 -6.45
N LYS A 214 8.03 -2.82 -7.25
CA LYS A 214 6.85 -1.92 -7.26
C LYS A 214 6.20 -1.83 -5.86
N ALA A 215 6.06 -2.96 -5.17
CA ALA A 215 5.49 -3.03 -3.83
C ALA A 215 6.36 -2.26 -2.81
N MET A 216 7.68 -2.42 -2.87
CA MET A 216 8.60 -1.66 -2.01
C MET A 216 8.54 -0.15 -2.30
N ASP A 217 8.45 0.25 -3.57
CA ASP A 217 8.33 1.67 -3.96
C ASP A 217 7.07 2.32 -3.36
N ASN A 218 5.97 1.55 -3.26
CA ASN A 218 4.71 1.98 -2.64
C ASN A 218 4.80 2.17 -1.11
N CYS A 219 5.80 1.60 -0.44
CA CYS A 219 5.94 1.75 1.01
C CYS A 219 6.40 3.16 1.39
N LEU A 220 5.66 3.83 2.28
CA LEU A 220 5.97 5.19 2.76
C LEU A 220 6.62 5.22 4.15
N ASN A 221 6.30 4.25 5.02
CA ASN A 221 6.73 4.19 6.42
C ASN A 221 7.08 2.73 6.81
N ASP A 222 7.99 2.54 7.75
CA ASP A 222 8.41 1.20 8.21
C ASP A 222 7.44 0.60 9.22
N ASN A 223 6.64 1.44 9.87
CA ASN A 223 5.57 1.01 10.75
C ASN A 223 4.27 0.67 10.00
N ASP A 224 4.26 0.84 8.68
CA ASP A 224 3.12 0.51 7.82
C ASP A 224 2.90 -1.01 7.79
N ASP A 225 1.64 -1.42 7.92
CA ASP A 225 1.28 -2.85 7.94
C ASP A 225 1.62 -3.56 6.63
N PHE A 226 1.55 -2.85 5.50
CA PHE A 226 1.96 -3.39 4.20
C PHE A 226 3.47 -3.62 4.13
N TYR A 227 4.25 -2.64 4.59
CA TYR A 227 5.71 -2.77 4.63
C TYR A 227 6.16 -3.93 5.53
N LYS A 228 5.54 -4.09 6.70
CA LYS A 228 5.79 -5.27 7.57
C LYS A 228 5.46 -6.58 6.87
N ALA A 229 4.34 -6.64 6.16
CA ALA A 229 3.93 -7.82 5.40
C ALA A 229 4.92 -8.15 4.26
N LEU A 230 5.44 -7.14 3.54
CA LEU A 230 6.46 -7.32 2.52
C LEU A 230 7.81 -7.77 3.10
N LYS A 231 8.19 -7.28 4.27
CA LYS A 231 9.39 -7.77 4.97
C LYS A 231 9.23 -9.23 5.38
N ALA A 232 8.06 -9.61 5.90
CA ALA A 232 7.76 -11.01 6.19
C ALA A 232 7.82 -11.87 4.91
N PHE A 233 7.28 -11.39 3.80
CA PHE A 233 7.41 -12.05 2.50
C PHE A 233 8.87 -12.25 2.08
N LYS A 234 9.72 -11.20 2.14
CA LYS A 234 11.14 -11.32 1.78
C LYS A 234 11.87 -12.33 2.68
N ILE A 235 11.57 -12.36 3.98
CA ILE A 235 12.11 -13.38 4.90
C ILE A 235 11.69 -14.79 4.48
N ASN A 236 10.41 -14.99 4.17
CA ASN A 236 9.93 -16.29 3.68
C ASN A 236 10.58 -16.68 2.34
N TYR A 237 10.86 -15.72 1.46
CA TYR A 237 11.50 -15.95 0.18
C TYR A 237 12.96 -16.42 0.32
N ILE A 238 13.67 -16.03 1.40
CA ILE A 238 15.03 -16.55 1.68
C ILE A 238 15.03 -18.08 1.78
N ALA A 239 13.96 -18.70 2.30
CA ALA A 239 13.85 -20.15 2.35
C ALA A 239 13.81 -20.79 0.94
N ILE A 240 13.34 -20.07 -0.08
CA ILE A 240 13.37 -20.49 -1.49
C ILE A 240 14.79 -20.29 -2.04
N GLU A 241 15.45 -19.20 -1.69
CA GLU A 241 16.86 -18.95 -2.08
C GLU A 241 17.79 -20.07 -1.55
N GLU A 242 17.51 -20.56 -0.34
CA GLU A 242 18.22 -21.64 0.35
C GLU A 242 17.77 -23.06 -0.04
N GLU A 243 16.74 -23.21 -0.90
CA GLU A 243 16.26 -24.54 -1.31
C GLU A 243 17.36 -25.34 -2.02
N ASN A 244 17.54 -26.61 -1.65
CA ASN A 244 18.64 -27.43 -2.17
C ASN A 244 18.37 -27.93 -3.59
N GLN A 245 17.10 -28.12 -3.92
CA GLN A 245 16.67 -28.56 -5.24
C GLN A 245 16.51 -27.37 -6.18
N ASP A 246 16.97 -27.53 -7.42
CA ASP A 246 16.72 -26.56 -8.49
C ASP A 246 16.63 -27.28 -9.85
N LEU A 247 15.64 -28.16 -9.98
CA LEU A 247 15.49 -29.05 -11.14
C LEU A 247 15.22 -28.30 -12.45
N LYS A 248 14.73 -27.06 -12.37
CA LYS A 248 14.41 -26.19 -13.51
C LYS A 248 15.40 -25.04 -13.68
N ASP A 249 16.52 -25.05 -12.96
CA ASP A 249 17.58 -24.04 -13.00
C ASP A 249 17.06 -22.61 -12.80
N CYS A 250 16.14 -22.45 -11.86
CA CYS A 250 15.50 -21.17 -11.53
C CYS A 250 16.49 -20.19 -10.91
N LYS A 251 17.53 -20.67 -10.21
CA LYS A 251 18.60 -19.85 -9.62
C LYS A 251 19.46 -19.17 -10.67
N SER A 252 19.54 -19.71 -11.90
CA SER A 252 20.24 -19.06 -13.01
C SER A 252 19.54 -17.79 -13.49
N SER A 253 18.25 -17.60 -13.17
CA SER A 253 17.52 -16.42 -13.57
C SER A 253 18.15 -15.16 -12.96
N PRO A 254 18.40 -14.11 -13.75
CA PRO A 254 18.95 -12.86 -13.22
C PRO A 254 17.98 -12.14 -12.26
N TYR A 255 16.72 -12.59 -12.21
CA TYR A 255 15.67 -12.04 -11.35
C TYR A 255 15.37 -12.91 -10.13
N PHE A 256 16.06 -14.04 -9.95
CA PHE A 256 15.78 -14.98 -8.86
C PHE A 256 15.97 -14.35 -7.48
N TYR A 257 17.07 -13.64 -7.28
CA TYR A 257 17.36 -12.95 -6.03
C TYR A 257 16.61 -11.62 -5.99
N LEU A 258 15.68 -11.48 -5.02
CA LEU A 258 14.93 -10.23 -4.87
C LEU A 258 15.87 -9.11 -4.42
N PRO A 259 15.75 -7.88 -4.96
CA PRO A 259 16.61 -6.76 -4.61
C PRO A 259 16.71 -6.50 -3.10
N GLU A 260 17.91 -6.18 -2.61
CA GLU A 260 18.15 -5.75 -1.22
C GLU A 260 17.72 -4.29 -0.95
N TYR A 261 17.24 -3.60 -1.99
CA TYR A 261 16.85 -2.19 -1.95
C TYR A 261 15.70 -1.93 -0.96
N ASP A 262 15.86 -0.88 -0.14
CA ASP A 262 14.86 -0.44 0.83
C ASP A 262 14.61 1.08 0.75
N PRO A 263 13.57 1.51 0.02
CA PRO A 263 13.25 2.93 -0.16
C PRO A 263 12.85 3.59 1.16
N VAL A 264 12.27 2.85 2.10
CA VAL A 264 11.82 3.39 3.39
C VAL A 264 13.03 3.74 4.24
N LEU A 265 14.01 2.84 4.33
CA LEU A 265 15.26 3.10 5.04
C LEU A 265 16.07 4.22 4.38
N GLU A 266 16.17 4.23 3.05
CA GLU A 266 16.88 5.30 2.34
C GLU A 266 16.27 6.68 2.58
N ARG A 267 14.93 6.80 2.53
CA ARG A 267 14.24 8.06 2.84
C ARG A 267 14.50 8.49 4.29
N LYS A 268 14.53 7.55 5.24
CA LYS A 268 14.87 7.84 6.64
C LYS A 268 16.30 8.33 6.79
N GLN A 269 17.27 7.65 6.18
CA GLN A 269 18.67 8.05 6.21
C GLN A 269 18.87 9.44 5.59
N LYS A 270 18.24 9.72 4.44
CA LYS A 270 18.25 11.06 3.81
C LYS A 270 17.65 12.13 4.72
N LYS A 271 16.54 11.85 5.41
CA LYS A 271 15.97 12.77 6.41
C LYS A 271 16.91 13.01 7.58
N ILE A 272 17.57 11.97 8.10
CA ILE A 272 18.56 12.07 9.19
C ILE A 272 19.76 12.93 8.74
N MET A 273 20.30 12.69 7.54
CA MET A 273 21.39 13.49 6.97
C MET A 273 21.00 14.96 6.78
N LEU A 274 19.78 15.24 6.30
CA LEU A 274 19.26 16.61 6.20
C LEU A 274 19.16 17.30 7.57
N ILE A 275 18.61 16.61 8.58
CA ILE A 275 18.50 17.14 9.95
C ILE A 275 19.89 17.41 10.53
N GLN A 276 20.82 16.47 10.38
CA GLN A 276 22.19 16.59 10.89
C GLN A 276 22.96 17.76 10.24
N ASN A 277 22.75 18.01 8.95
CA ASN A 277 23.37 19.14 8.26
C ASN A 277 22.83 20.51 8.74
N ILE A 278 21.54 20.57 9.10
CA ILE A 278 20.94 21.79 9.68
C ILE A 278 21.44 22.03 11.10
N THR A 279 21.48 20.99 11.95
CA THR A 279 21.93 21.14 13.34
C THR A 279 23.41 21.50 13.45
N THR A 280 24.28 20.90 12.63
CA THR A 280 25.71 21.24 12.57
C THR A 280 25.92 22.69 12.14
N SER A 281 25.19 23.17 11.13
CA SER A 281 25.26 24.58 10.69
C SER A 281 24.77 25.56 11.77
N LEU A 282 23.70 25.21 12.49
CA LEU A 282 23.13 26.06 13.55
C LEU A 282 24.03 26.10 14.81
N MET A 283 24.66 24.99 15.17
CA MET A 283 25.59 24.93 16.30
C MET A 283 26.83 25.79 16.05
N VAL A 284 27.33 25.86 14.82
CA VAL A 284 28.44 26.77 14.45
C VAL A 284 28.02 28.23 14.62
N LEU A 285 26.81 28.61 14.22
CA LEU A 285 26.28 29.97 14.41
C LEU A 285 26.18 30.38 15.88
N LEU A 286 25.89 29.44 16.79
CA LEU A 286 25.84 29.70 18.24
C LEU A 286 27.22 29.79 18.89
N ILE A 287 28.22 29.11 18.32
CA ILE A 287 29.60 29.13 18.81
C ILE A 287 30.33 30.43 18.41
N ILE A 288 30.02 31.01 17.24
CA ILE A 288 30.67 32.23 16.73
C ILE A 288 30.60 33.43 17.71
N PRO A 289 29.44 33.78 18.31
CA PRO A 289 29.36 34.85 19.32
C PRO A 289 30.13 34.56 20.62
N LEU A 290 30.22 33.28 21.01
CA LEU A 290 30.96 32.87 22.20
C LEU A 290 32.47 33.01 21.95
N LEU A 291 32.96 32.56 20.80
CA LEU A 291 34.36 32.76 20.41
C LEU A 291 34.70 34.27 20.26
N TYR A 292 33.76 35.08 19.77
CA TYR A 292 33.91 36.54 19.72
C TYR A 292 34.11 37.18 21.10
N LYS A 293 33.47 36.65 22.16
CA LYS A 293 33.58 37.20 23.52
C LYS A 293 34.79 36.68 24.29
N PHE A 294 35.20 35.42 24.06
CA PHE A 294 36.14 34.70 24.94
C PHE A 294 37.50 34.35 24.32
N THR A 295 37.75 34.64 23.03
CA THR A 295 39.05 34.41 22.38
C THR A 295 39.77 35.74 22.09
N PRO A 296 41.12 35.85 22.18
CA PRO A 296 41.86 37.09 21.89
C PRO A 296 41.68 37.64 20.47
N PHE A 297 41.05 36.88 19.57
CA PHE A 297 40.60 37.34 18.25
C PHE A 297 39.47 38.39 18.31
N GLY A 298 38.68 38.42 19.38
CA GLY A 298 37.57 39.36 19.55
C GLY A 298 38.00 40.81 19.70
N SER A 299 39.15 41.09 20.33
CA SER A 299 39.75 42.43 20.38
C SER A 299 40.29 42.86 19.02
N PHE A 300 40.94 41.95 18.29
CA PHE A 300 41.44 42.19 16.93
C PHE A 300 40.33 42.55 15.92
N LEU A 301 39.22 41.80 15.93
CA LEU A 301 38.08 42.09 15.05
C LEU A 301 37.31 43.36 15.46
N ARG A 302 37.20 43.65 16.78
CA ARG A 302 36.62 44.92 17.26
C ARG A 302 37.36 46.14 16.74
N GLU A 303 38.70 46.09 16.73
CA GLU A 303 39.54 47.17 16.21
C GLU A 303 39.27 47.41 14.71
N LYS A 304 39.10 46.32 13.95
CA LYS A 304 38.77 46.38 12.51
C LYS A 304 37.36 46.91 12.23
N ILE A 305 36.36 46.48 13.01
CA ILE A 305 34.99 46.98 12.88
C ILE A 305 34.91 48.45 13.28
N ARG A 306 35.64 48.88 14.34
CA ARG A 306 35.75 50.29 14.73
C ARG A 306 36.33 51.13 13.59
N MET A 307 37.39 50.65 12.94
CA MET A 307 37.98 51.28 11.75
C MET A 307 36.98 51.49 10.59
N VAL A 308 36.09 50.52 10.35
CA VAL A 308 35.07 50.62 9.29
C VAL A 308 33.90 51.49 9.73
N LYS A 309 33.47 51.41 10.99
CA LYS A 309 32.43 52.26 11.57
C LYS A 309 32.84 53.73 11.57
N ASP A 310 34.07 54.04 11.96
CA ASP A 310 34.62 55.40 11.95
C ASP A 310 34.70 55.95 10.51
N LYS A 311 34.84 55.07 9.51
CA LYS A 311 34.81 55.41 8.08
C LYS A 311 33.40 55.63 7.51
N TRP A 312 32.38 54.98 8.07
CA TRP A 312 30.97 55.18 7.68
C TRP A 312 30.32 56.35 8.43
N VAL A 313 30.63 56.54 9.72
CA VAL A 313 30.12 57.65 10.55
C VAL A 313 30.74 58.99 10.14
N SER A 314 31.93 58.98 9.53
CA SER A 314 32.55 60.20 8.98
C SER A 314 32.02 60.62 7.59
N GLN A 315 31.04 59.89 7.02
CA GLN A 315 30.46 60.23 5.72
C GLN A 315 29.16 61.08 5.81
N ASP A 316 28.63 61.32 7.03
CA ASP A 316 27.42 62.13 7.26
C ASP A 316 27.70 63.50 7.92
N GLN A 317 28.92 64.04 7.80
CA GLN A 317 29.19 65.46 8.06
C GLN A 317 29.35 66.19 6.72
N ASN A 318 28.21 66.49 6.09
CA ASN A 318 27.95 67.72 5.33
C ASN A 318 26.57 67.63 4.68
N GLY A 319 25.57 68.21 5.35
CA GLY A 319 24.20 68.31 4.87
C GLY A 319 23.37 69.18 5.82
N ASP A 320 23.50 70.49 5.61
CA ASP A 320 22.49 71.53 5.86
C ASP A 320 22.36 72.14 7.27
N GLU A 321 23.06 73.27 7.43
CA GLU A 321 22.67 74.38 8.29
C GLU A 321 21.77 75.32 7.48
N LEU A 322 20.44 75.20 7.64
CA LEU A 322 19.45 76.28 7.48
C LEU A 322 18.03 75.72 7.65
N LEU A 323 17.34 76.10 8.73
CA LEU A 323 16.05 76.79 8.66
C LEU A 323 15.63 77.21 10.07
N SER A 324 15.86 78.49 10.35
CA SER A 324 15.14 79.24 11.36
C SER A 324 13.72 79.49 10.84
N LEU A 325 12.69 78.97 11.50
CA LEU A 325 11.34 79.52 11.44
C LEU A 325 10.76 79.54 12.85
N SER A 326 10.41 80.74 13.32
CA SER A 326 9.83 81.02 14.63
C SER A 326 8.39 80.55 14.73
N THR A 327 7.96 80.22 15.94
CA THR A 327 6.80 80.89 16.56
C THR A 327 6.89 80.71 18.07
N ASP A 328 6.80 81.85 18.75
CA ASP A 328 6.65 81.97 20.20
C ASP A 328 5.50 81.11 20.73
N ILE A 329 5.65 80.59 21.94
CA ILE A 329 4.61 80.57 23.00
C ILE A 329 5.32 80.33 24.33
N GLU A 330 5.01 81.23 25.26
CA GLU A 330 5.34 81.29 26.68
C GLU A 330 4.94 80.01 27.41
N ASP A 331 5.70 79.59 28.44
CA ASP A 331 5.25 79.77 29.83
C ASP A 331 6.24 79.16 30.83
N ASP A 332 6.75 80.07 31.65
CA ASP A 332 6.99 80.03 33.09
C ASP A 332 7.21 78.73 33.90
N ASN A 333 8.15 78.93 34.82
CA ASN A 333 8.18 78.53 36.23
C ASN A 333 9.04 77.34 36.70
N SER A 334 10.15 77.76 37.30
CA SER A 334 10.51 77.61 38.72
C SER A 334 11.50 76.51 39.09
N ASP A 335 12.76 76.93 39.18
CA ASP A 335 13.61 76.88 40.38
C ASP A 335 13.47 75.66 41.32
N ASN A 336 14.54 74.87 41.44
CA ASN A 336 15.51 75.11 42.51
C ASN A 336 16.68 74.09 42.54
N VAL A 337 17.85 74.63 42.18
CA VAL A 337 19.10 74.68 42.96
C VAL A 337 19.76 73.37 43.45
N GLU A 338 20.80 73.03 42.68
CA GLU A 338 22.17 72.62 43.00
C GLU A 338 22.67 72.82 44.45
N TYR A 339 23.17 71.75 45.09
CA TYR A 339 24.08 71.86 46.24
C TYR A 339 25.50 71.44 45.83
N ASN A 340 26.42 72.40 45.78
CA ASN A 340 27.86 72.17 45.76
C ASN A 340 28.45 72.64 47.10
N ILE A 341 28.94 71.70 47.92
CA ILE A 341 29.71 72.01 49.13
C ILE A 341 31.16 71.60 48.88
N GLY A 342 32.03 72.60 48.73
CA GLY A 342 33.48 72.47 48.78
C GLY A 342 34.04 73.34 49.91
N TYR A 343 34.41 72.72 51.02
CA TYR A 343 35.21 73.29 52.11
C TYR A 343 36.60 73.70 51.60
N TYR A 344 37.24 74.76 52.14
CA TYR A 344 38.65 74.74 52.56
C TYR A 344 39.10 76.04 53.28
N SER A 345 39.90 75.83 54.35
CA SER A 345 41.04 76.63 54.89
C SER A 345 40.80 78.09 55.32
N GLY A 346 41.17 78.59 56.51
CA GLY A 346 42.15 78.20 57.52
C GLY A 346 43.24 79.27 57.66
N THR A 347 43.32 79.97 58.82
CA THR A 347 44.46 80.69 59.46
C THR A 347 43.89 81.57 60.59
N ASN A 348 44.39 81.58 61.83
CA ASN A 348 45.78 81.56 62.29
C ASN A 348 46.04 80.57 63.43
#